data_AF-A0A660RPT0-F1
#
_entry.id   AF-A0A660RPT0-F1
#
_cell.length_a   1.000
_cell.length_b   1.000
_cell.length_c   1.000
_cell.angle_alpha   90.00
_cell.angle_beta   90.00
_cell.angle_gamma   90.00
#
_symmetry.space_group_name_H-M   'P 1'
#
loop_
_entity.id
_entity.type
_entity.pdbx_description
1 polymer ?
#
loop_
_entity_poly.entity_id
_entity_poly.type
_entity_poly.pdbx_seq_one_letter_code
_entity_poly.pdbx_strand_id
1 'polypeptide(L)'
;MSYAKYFKITTFLLIVYFAMVTIIAFSLMIDLVFFKEYLEKMDIRSHPKKPNMGFFFRLLCDFGGKIESELAELYKAENPKDIAKSLMKLDVLERRATRTCFMWLLALYSLGVGMFFTISISSYRRITKSLRKLIEGFERIMNHDYGYQISLGGDFKEFEEAIIAFNKASKGIKTFNEELLNILKEWGER
;
A
#
# COMPACT_ATOMS: atom_id res chain seq x y z
N MET A 1 -6.75 10.36 -16.29
CA MET A 1 -7.04 8.91 -16.09
C MET A 1 -8.33 8.80 -15.29
N SER A 2 -9.21 7.83 -15.57
CA SER A 2 -10.43 7.63 -14.77
C SER A 2 -10.04 7.22 -13.33
N TYR A 3 -10.71 7.80 -12.34
CA TYR A 3 -10.68 7.40 -10.94
C TYR A 3 -10.99 5.91 -10.80
N ALA A 4 -12.04 5.42 -11.46
CA ALA A 4 -12.39 4.00 -11.42
C ALA A 4 -11.25 3.10 -11.91
N LYS A 5 -10.56 3.50 -12.99
CA LYS A 5 -9.38 2.75 -13.49
C LYS A 5 -8.18 2.86 -12.54
N TYR A 6 -7.91 4.06 -12.01
CA TYR A 6 -6.83 4.27 -11.04
C TYR A 6 -7.05 3.44 -9.77
N PHE A 7 -8.23 3.56 -9.16
CA PHE A 7 -8.61 2.85 -7.96
C PHE A 7 -8.56 1.33 -8.15
N LYS A 8 -9.10 0.80 -9.26
CA LYS A 8 -9.02 -0.65 -9.55
C LYS A 8 -7.58 -1.14 -9.62
N ILE A 9 -6.70 -0.44 -10.34
CA ILE A 9 -5.29 -0.84 -10.47
C ILE A 9 -4.58 -0.76 -9.11
N THR A 10 -4.73 0.34 -8.38
CA THR A 10 -4.05 0.52 -7.09
C THR A 10 -4.54 -0.46 -6.03
N THR A 11 -5.85 -0.72 -5.99
CA THR A 11 -6.45 -1.70 -5.08
C THR A 11 -6.02 -3.13 -5.43
N PHE A 12 -5.99 -3.47 -6.72
CA PHE A 12 -5.47 -4.77 -7.16
C PHE A 12 -4.01 -4.96 -6.75
N LEU A 13 -3.14 -3.97 -6.97
CA LEU A 13 -1.74 -4.03 -6.56
C LEU A 13 -1.58 -4.16 -5.04
N LEU A 14 -2.41 -3.46 -4.25
CA LEU A 14 -2.43 -3.61 -2.79
C LEU A 14 -2.85 -5.01 -2.36
N ILE A 15 -3.88 -5.59 -2.99
CA ILE A 15 -4.32 -6.97 -2.71
C ILE A 15 -3.20 -7.97 -3.01
N VAL A 16 -2.57 -7.85 -4.18
CA VAL A 16 -1.44 -8.70 -4.57
C VAL A 16 -0.28 -8.53 -3.57
N TYR A 17 0.01 -7.30 -3.14
CA TYR A 17 1.03 -7.02 -2.14
C TYR A 17 0.74 -7.73 -0.82
N PHE A 18 -0.47 -7.57 -0.26
CA PHE A 18 -0.82 -8.22 1.01
C PHE A 18 -0.86 -9.74 0.90
N ALA A 19 -1.29 -10.29 -0.25
CA ALA A 19 -1.22 -11.72 -0.51
C ALA A 19 0.22 -12.23 -0.49
N MET A 20 1.15 -11.51 -1.14
CA MET A 20 2.58 -11.85 -1.12
C MET A 20 3.18 -11.74 0.28
N VAL A 21 2.88 -10.68 1.03
CA VAL A 21 3.34 -10.54 2.43
C VAL A 21 2.82 -11.68 3.29
N THR A 22 1.58 -12.10 3.08
CA THR A 22 0.97 -13.24 3.80
C THR A 22 1.69 -14.55 3.48
N ILE A 23 1.98 -14.81 2.19
CA ILE A 23 2.75 -16.01 1.78
C ILE A 23 4.13 -16.01 2.43
N ILE A 24 4.84 -14.88 2.39
CA ILE A 24 6.16 -14.74 3.05
C ILE A 24 6.05 -15.01 4.55
N ALA A 25 5.05 -14.44 5.22
CA ALA A 25 4.82 -14.66 6.65
C ALA A 25 4.59 -16.13 6.98
N PHE A 26 3.74 -16.82 6.22
CA PHE A 26 3.53 -18.26 6.41
C PHE A 26 4.80 -19.07 6.19
N SER A 27 5.56 -18.79 5.11
CA SER A 27 6.83 -19.47 4.86
C SER A 27 7.83 -19.29 6.01
N LEU A 28 7.99 -18.06 6.52
CA LEU A 28 8.89 -17.78 7.63
C LEU A 28 8.45 -18.47 8.93
N MET A 29 7.15 -18.48 9.23
CA MET A 29 6.62 -19.15 10.41
C MET A 29 6.83 -20.66 10.35
N ILE A 30 6.63 -21.27 9.17
CA ILE A 30 6.92 -22.69 8.93
C ILE A 30 8.40 -22.98 9.21
N ASP A 31 9.32 -22.23 8.60
CA ASP A 31 10.77 -22.40 8.79
C ASP A 31 11.16 -22.27 10.27
N LEU A 32 10.61 -21.29 10.99
CA LEU A 32 10.85 -21.09 12.42
C LEU A 32 10.34 -22.24 13.29
N VAL A 33 9.12 -22.71 13.04
CA VAL A 33 8.53 -23.84 13.79
C VAL A 33 9.36 -25.09 13.60
N PHE A 34 9.71 -25.43 12.34
CA PHE A 34 10.55 -26.60 12.06
C PHE A 34 11.94 -26.46 12.66
N PHE A 35 12.54 -25.27 12.64
CA PHE A 35 13.85 -25.06 13.24
C PHE A 35 13.81 -25.20 14.77
N LYS A 36 12.78 -24.68 15.41
CA LYS A 36 12.60 -24.81 16.85
C LYS A 36 12.36 -26.26 17.26
N GLU A 37 11.50 -26.97 16.55
CA GLU A 37 11.25 -28.40 16.75
C GLU A 37 12.53 -29.23 16.56
N TYR A 38 13.37 -28.85 15.58
CA TYR A 38 14.69 -29.46 15.39
C TYR A 38 15.60 -29.28 16.61
N LEU A 39 15.70 -28.07 17.16
CA LEU A 39 16.52 -27.80 18.36
C LEU A 39 16.01 -28.58 19.58
N GLU A 40 14.69 -28.70 19.74
CA GLU A 40 14.07 -29.43 20.85
C GLU A 40 14.29 -30.95 20.74
N LYS A 41 14.30 -31.51 19.52
CA LYS A 41 14.50 -32.94 19.27
C LYS A 41 15.97 -33.35 19.19
N MET A 42 16.91 -32.42 19.32
CA MET A 42 18.31 -32.71 19.13
C MET A 42 18.89 -33.43 20.35
N ASP A 43 19.17 -34.74 20.19
CA ASP A 43 19.85 -35.56 21.18
C ASP A 43 21.29 -35.85 20.72
N ILE A 44 22.22 -35.92 21.67
CA ILE A 44 23.65 -36.21 21.47
C ILE A 44 23.83 -37.58 20.79
N ARG A 45 22.88 -38.50 20.96
CA ARG A 45 22.94 -39.87 20.43
C ARG A 45 22.19 -40.09 19.11
N SER A 46 21.28 -39.18 18.72
CA SER A 46 20.56 -39.28 17.45
C SER A 46 20.40 -37.91 16.84
N HIS A 47 21.10 -37.67 15.73
CA HIS A 47 20.99 -36.41 15.01
C HIS A 47 19.76 -36.48 14.09
N PRO A 48 18.75 -35.59 14.27
CA PRO A 48 17.66 -35.48 13.31
C PRO A 48 18.22 -35.07 11.94
N LYS A 49 17.41 -35.14 10.88
CA LYS A 49 17.83 -34.63 9.57
C LYS A 49 18.09 -33.12 9.64
N LYS A 50 19.11 -32.64 8.93
CA LYS A 50 19.44 -31.22 8.86
C LYS A 50 18.23 -30.44 8.36
N PRO A 51 17.74 -29.41 9.09
CA PRO A 51 16.62 -28.62 8.64
C PRO A 51 17.04 -27.83 7.39
N ASN A 52 16.18 -27.85 6.37
CA ASN A 52 16.39 -27.06 5.16
C ASN A 52 15.58 -25.77 5.28
N MET A 53 16.27 -24.65 5.50
CA MET A 53 15.61 -23.35 5.60
C MET A 53 15.15 -22.86 4.23
N GLY A 54 13.91 -22.40 4.16
CA GLY A 54 13.33 -21.80 2.97
C GLY A 54 14.05 -20.53 2.51
N PHE A 55 13.81 -20.17 1.25
CA PHE A 55 14.43 -19.01 0.59
C PHE A 55 14.20 -17.70 1.38
N PHE A 56 12.96 -17.44 1.81
CA PHE A 56 12.63 -16.21 2.52
C PHE A 56 13.31 -16.13 3.90
N PHE A 57 13.48 -17.27 4.59
CA PHE A 57 14.16 -17.31 5.88
C PHE A 57 15.63 -16.94 5.74
N ARG A 58 16.33 -17.49 4.74
CA ARG A 58 17.72 -17.13 4.44
C ARG A 58 17.86 -15.67 4.05
N LEU A 59 16.93 -15.17 3.24
CA LEU A 59 16.98 -13.80 2.74
C LEU A 59 16.72 -12.76 3.84
N LEU A 60 15.72 -13.02 4.70
CA LEU A 60 15.21 -12.02 5.62
C LEU A 60 15.72 -12.24 7.06
N CYS A 61 15.92 -13.47 7.50
CA CYS A 61 16.15 -13.79 8.91
C CYS A 61 17.55 -14.34 9.21
N ASP A 62 18.20 -15.03 8.27
CA ASP A 62 19.58 -15.53 8.38
C ASP A 62 20.50 -14.88 7.35
N PHE A 63 20.57 -13.55 7.36
CA PHE A 63 21.41 -12.81 6.43
C PHE A 63 22.90 -13.15 6.64
N GLY A 64 23.49 -13.81 5.64
CA GLY A 64 24.87 -14.31 5.68
C GLY A 64 25.02 -15.78 6.08
N GLY A 65 23.91 -16.52 6.25
CA GLY A 65 23.93 -17.99 6.38
C GLY A 65 24.56 -18.51 7.66
N LYS A 66 24.47 -17.76 8.78
CA LYS A 66 25.13 -18.11 10.05
C LYS A 66 24.49 -19.32 10.71
N ILE A 67 23.16 -19.46 10.58
CA ILE A 67 22.46 -20.66 11.05
C ILE A 67 22.86 -21.85 10.18
N GLU A 68 22.91 -21.66 8.85
CA GLU A 68 23.32 -22.75 7.95
C GLU A 68 24.76 -23.23 8.18
N SER A 69 25.68 -22.31 8.47
CA SER A 69 27.07 -22.61 8.76
C SER A 69 27.23 -23.32 10.11
N GLU A 70 26.58 -22.83 11.16
CA GLU A 70 26.67 -23.45 12.50
C GLU A 70 25.97 -24.81 12.51
N LEU A 71 24.87 -24.99 11.76
CA LEU A 71 24.29 -26.31 11.51
C LEU A 71 25.31 -27.23 10.81
N ALA A 72 26.03 -26.74 9.79
CA ALA A 72 27.03 -27.57 9.11
C ALA A 72 28.21 -27.96 10.02
N GLU A 73 28.63 -27.08 10.93
CA GLU A 73 29.63 -27.39 11.95
C GLU A 73 29.13 -28.47 12.93
N LEU A 74 27.88 -28.36 13.36
CA LEU A 74 27.27 -29.32 14.28
C LEU A 74 27.22 -30.75 13.71
N TYR A 75 26.88 -30.92 12.42
CA TYR A 75 26.89 -32.23 11.76
C TYR A 75 28.30 -32.80 11.51
N LYS A 76 29.36 -32.00 11.67
CA LYS A 76 30.76 -32.44 11.57
C LYS A 76 31.39 -32.71 12.95
N ALA A 77 30.72 -32.32 14.03
CA ALA A 77 31.25 -32.45 15.38
C ALA A 77 31.03 -33.89 15.91
N GLU A 78 32.12 -34.54 16.32
CA GLU A 78 32.07 -35.87 16.94
C GLU A 78 32.16 -35.80 18.49
N ASN A 79 32.66 -34.68 19.01
CA ASN A 79 32.88 -34.47 20.44
C ASN A 79 31.62 -33.91 21.13
N PRO A 80 31.11 -34.55 22.20
CA PRO A 80 29.92 -34.09 22.92
C PRO A 80 30.00 -32.64 23.44
N LYS A 81 31.20 -32.16 23.79
CA LYS A 81 31.38 -30.77 24.26
C LYS A 81 31.19 -29.75 23.15
N ASP A 82 31.63 -30.07 21.93
CA ASP A 82 31.51 -29.20 20.77
C ASP A 82 30.05 -29.19 20.26
N ILE A 83 29.37 -30.33 20.31
CA ILE A 83 27.92 -30.45 20.05
C ILE A 83 27.12 -29.53 20.98
N ALA A 84 27.37 -29.59 22.30
CA ALA A 84 26.67 -28.75 23.27
C ALA A 84 26.93 -27.24 23.05
N LYS A 85 28.16 -26.87 22.68
CA LYS A 85 28.52 -25.49 22.37
C LYS A 85 27.81 -24.96 21.13
N SER A 86 27.76 -25.76 20.05
CA SER A 86 27.06 -25.39 18.82
C SER A 86 25.54 -25.33 19.03
N LEU A 87 24.96 -26.22 19.85
CA LEU A 87 23.56 -26.13 20.25
C LEU A 87 23.23 -24.82 20.99
N MET A 88 24.05 -24.41 21.96
CA MET A 88 23.87 -23.12 22.65
C MET A 88 23.95 -21.94 21.69
N LYS A 89 24.89 -21.96 20.73
CA LYS A 89 24.97 -20.91 19.72
C LYS A 89 23.76 -20.90 18.79
N LEU A 90 23.26 -22.08 18.37
CA LEU A 90 22.08 -22.19 17.53
C LEU A 90 20.82 -21.69 18.24
N ASP A 91 20.66 -21.91 19.54
CA ASP A 91 19.57 -21.33 20.34
C ASP A 91 19.63 -19.80 20.35
N VAL A 92 20.82 -19.22 20.52
CA VAL A 92 21.01 -17.76 20.45
C VAL A 92 20.71 -17.23 19.03
N LEU A 93 21.15 -17.94 17.99
CA LEU A 93 20.90 -17.57 16.60
C LEU A 93 19.42 -17.70 16.23
N GLU A 94 18.71 -18.72 16.74
CA GLU A 94 17.26 -18.90 16.59
C GLU A 94 16.52 -17.67 17.12
N ARG A 95 16.77 -17.28 18.38
CA ARG A 95 16.09 -16.12 18.98
C ARG A 95 16.34 -14.84 18.20
N ARG A 96 17.56 -14.68 17.68
CA ARG A 96 17.93 -13.53 16.85
C ARG A 96 17.23 -13.57 15.49
N ALA A 97 17.17 -14.72 14.83
CA ALA A 97 16.47 -14.90 13.57
C ALA A 97 14.97 -14.67 13.74
N THR A 98 14.35 -15.22 14.79
CA THR A 98 12.96 -15.00 15.17
C THR A 98 12.66 -13.51 15.31
N ARG A 99 13.45 -12.77 16.09
CA ARG A 99 13.30 -11.32 16.21
C ARG A 99 13.44 -10.60 14.86
N THR A 100 14.39 -11.03 14.03
CA THR A 100 14.64 -10.43 12.72
C THR A 100 13.47 -10.69 11.76
N CYS A 101 12.91 -11.91 11.74
CA CYS A 101 11.70 -12.24 11.01
C CYS A 101 10.53 -11.35 11.42
N PHE A 102 10.28 -11.20 12.73
CA PHE A 102 9.20 -10.34 13.22
C PHE A 102 9.37 -8.88 12.79
N MET A 103 10.59 -8.34 12.88
CA MET A 103 10.87 -6.96 12.45
C MET A 103 10.65 -6.76 10.95
N TRP A 104 11.07 -7.72 10.12
CA TRP A 104 10.81 -7.66 8.67
C TRP A 104 9.34 -7.77 8.32
N LEU A 105 8.61 -8.67 8.98
CA LEU A 105 7.16 -8.80 8.77
C LEU A 105 6.43 -7.52 9.17
N LEU A 106 6.81 -6.91 10.30
CA LEU A 106 6.28 -5.62 10.70
C LEU A 106 6.59 -4.54 9.65
N ALA A 107 7.83 -4.46 9.18
CA ALA A 107 8.23 -3.49 8.16
C ALA A 107 7.44 -3.67 6.85
N LEU A 108 7.31 -4.90 6.34
CA LEU A 108 6.54 -5.21 5.14
C LEU A 108 5.05 -4.89 5.32
N TYR A 109 4.47 -5.22 6.48
CA TYR A 109 3.09 -4.87 6.77
C TYR A 109 2.88 -3.35 6.82
N SER A 110 3.73 -2.63 7.56
CA SER A 110 3.68 -1.17 7.68
C SER A 110 3.85 -0.46 6.33
N LEU A 111 4.71 -0.97 5.44
CA LEU A 111 4.84 -0.46 4.08
C LEU A 111 3.52 -0.59 3.29
N GLY A 112 2.84 -1.74 3.40
CA GLY A 112 1.53 -1.95 2.78
C GLY A 112 0.47 -0.96 3.27
N VAL A 113 0.41 -0.77 4.59
CA VAL A 113 -0.49 0.21 5.23
C VAL A 113 -0.15 1.64 4.78
N GLY A 114 1.14 2.00 4.74
CA GLY A 114 1.59 3.31 4.27
C GLY A 114 1.21 3.60 2.82
N MET A 115 1.34 2.61 1.93
CA MET A 115 0.88 2.71 0.54
C MET A 115 -0.63 2.94 0.46
N PHE A 116 -1.42 2.18 1.23
CA PHE A 116 -2.88 2.34 1.29
C PHE A 116 -3.30 3.76 1.70
N PHE A 117 -2.70 4.30 2.77
CA PHE A 117 -2.99 5.68 3.20
C PHE A 117 -2.57 6.70 2.15
N THR A 118 -1.41 6.54 1.53
CA THR A 118 -0.92 7.46 0.50
C THR A 118 -1.87 7.52 -0.70
N ILE A 119 -2.32 6.35 -1.18
CA ILE A 119 -3.29 6.25 -2.28
C ILE A 119 -4.62 6.89 -1.90
N SER A 120 -5.12 6.60 -0.68
CA SER A 120 -6.40 7.11 -0.18
C SER A 120 -6.37 8.63 -0.02
N ILE A 121 -5.33 9.17 0.62
CA ILE A 121 -5.16 10.63 0.84
C ILE A 121 -4.98 11.35 -0.49
N SER A 122 -4.18 10.81 -1.42
CA SER A 122 -3.98 11.39 -2.75
C SER A 122 -5.30 11.46 -3.52
N SER A 123 -6.08 10.38 -3.49
CA SER A 123 -7.40 10.31 -4.12
C SER A 123 -8.37 11.31 -3.51
N TYR A 124 -8.48 11.32 -2.18
CA TYR A 124 -9.33 12.23 -1.43
C TYR A 124 -9.01 13.69 -1.77
N ARG A 125 -7.74 14.10 -1.70
CA ARG A 125 -7.31 15.47 -2.01
C ARG A 125 -7.70 15.89 -3.43
N ARG A 126 -7.55 14.99 -4.41
CA ARG A 126 -7.95 15.28 -5.80
C ARG A 126 -9.46 15.45 -5.93
N ILE A 127 -10.25 14.53 -5.36
CA ILE A 127 -11.72 14.60 -5.38
C ILE A 127 -12.20 15.89 -4.71
N THR A 128 -11.71 16.20 -3.51
CA THR A 128 -12.08 17.43 -2.78
C THR A 128 -11.70 18.68 -3.56
N LYS A 129 -10.54 18.70 -4.22
CA LYS A 129 -10.13 19.84 -5.07
C LYS A 129 -11.11 20.02 -6.25
N SER A 130 -11.49 18.94 -6.92
CA SER A 130 -12.45 19.01 -8.04
C SER A 130 -13.83 19.46 -7.59
N LEU A 131 -14.33 18.94 -6.46
CA LEU A 131 -15.60 19.38 -5.88
C LEU A 131 -15.57 20.86 -5.48
N ARG A 132 -14.46 21.34 -4.90
CA ARG A 132 -14.33 22.76 -4.53
C ARG A 132 -14.42 23.68 -5.74
N LYS A 133 -13.85 23.31 -6.89
CA LYS A 133 -14.00 24.09 -8.13
C LYS A 133 -15.46 24.20 -8.59
N LEU A 134 -16.21 23.09 -8.50
CA LEU A 134 -17.64 23.09 -8.84
C LEU A 134 -18.44 23.99 -7.88
N ILE A 135 -18.17 23.88 -6.57
CA ILE A 135 -18.81 24.73 -5.55
C ILE A 135 -18.52 26.21 -5.85
N GLU A 136 -17.26 26.56 -6.08
CA GLU A 136 -16.86 27.95 -6.42
C GLU A 136 -17.57 28.45 -7.69
N GLY A 137 -17.71 27.60 -8.70
CA GLY A 137 -18.46 27.97 -9.90
C GLY A 137 -19.94 28.24 -9.61
N PHE A 138 -20.59 27.41 -8.79
CA PHE A 138 -21.97 27.66 -8.39
C PHE A 138 -22.11 28.93 -7.55
N GLU A 139 -21.19 29.17 -6.61
CA GLU A 139 -21.14 30.41 -5.82
C GLU A 139 -21.00 31.66 -6.72
N ARG A 140 -20.17 31.60 -7.77
CA ARG A 140 -20.04 32.69 -8.74
C ARG A 140 -21.34 32.95 -9.51
N ILE A 141 -22.02 31.90 -9.96
CA ILE A 141 -23.33 32.04 -10.62
C ILE A 141 -24.35 32.67 -9.66
N MET A 142 -24.41 32.24 -8.40
CA MET A 142 -25.32 32.82 -7.40
C MET A 142 -25.01 34.30 -7.11
N ASN A 143 -23.75 34.70 -7.27
CA ASN A 143 -23.30 36.09 -7.15
C ASN A 143 -23.37 36.88 -8.46
N HIS A 144 -24.13 36.40 -9.45
CA HIS A 144 -24.38 37.07 -10.74
C HIS A 144 -23.15 37.19 -11.66
N ASP A 145 -22.04 36.48 -11.36
CA ASP A 145 -20.90 36.33 -12.26
C ASP A 145 -21.20 35.24 -13.30
N TYR A 146 -22.15 35.56 -14.19
CA TYR A 146 -22.65 34.63 -15.19
C TYR A 146 -21.64 34.39 -16.32
N GLY A 147 -21.58 33.15 -16.80
CA GLY A 147 -20.65 32.74 -17.86
C GLY A 147 -19.27 32.35 -17.35
N TYR A 148 -19.05 32.30 -16.03
CA TYR A 148 -17.85 31.71 -15.43
C TYR A 148 -17.67 30.27 -15.92
N GLN A 149 -16.43 29.92 -16.29
CA GLN A 149 -16.08 28.59 -16.77
C GLN A 149 -15.08 27.91 -15.85
N ILE A 150 -15.32 26.64 -15.57
CA ILE A 150 -14.40 25.76 -14.85
C ILE A 150 -13.64 24.90 -15.86
N SER A 151 -12.33 24.78 -15.68
CA SER A 151 -11.50 23.86 -16.46
C SER A 151 -11.29 22.52 -15.75
N LEU A 152 -11.35 21.41 -16.50
CA LEU A 152 -11.02 20.07 -16.00
C LEU A 152 -9.57 19.97 -15.51
N GLY A 153 -8.61 20.51 -16.28
CA GLY A 153 -7.19 20.47 -15.91
C GLY A 153 -6.65 19.04 -15.72
N GLY A 154 -6.04 18.76 -14.55
CA GLY A 154 -5.50 17.45 -14.18
C GLY A 154 -6.44 16.57 -13.36
N ASP A 155 -7.73 16.89 -13.34
CA ASP A 155 -8.73 16.23 -12.50
C ASP A 155 -9.12 14.84 -13.06
N PHE A 156 -9.90 14.08 -12.28
CA PHE A 156 -10.41 12.79 -12.73
C PHE A 156 -11.44 12.96 -13.85
N LYS A 157 -11.45 12.02 -14.82
CA LYS A 157 -12.38 12.05 -15.97
C LYS A 157 -13.85 12.01 -15.54
N GLU A 158 -14.15 11.46 -14.37
CA GLU A 158 -15.48 11.42 -13.79
C GLU A 158 -16.07 12.81 -13.51
N PHE A 159 -15.23 13.86 -13.42
CA PHE A 159 -15.69 15.24 -13.32
C PHE A 159 -15.89 15.92 -14.67
N GLU A 160 -15.49 15.30 -15.79
CA GLU A 160 -15.55 15.88 -17.13
C GLU A 160 -16.99 16.22 -17.53
N GLU A 161 -17.90 15.27 -17.39
CA GLU A 161 -19.32 15.48 -17.72
C GLU A 161 -19.96 16.56 -16.83
N ALA A 162 -19.66 16.55 -15.52
CA ALA A 162 -20.17 17.55 -14.58
C ALA A 162 -19.66 18.96 -14.91
N ILE A 163 -18.38 19.10 -15.28
CA ILE A 163 -17.78 20.38 -15.66
C ILE A 163 -18.35 20.88 -16.99
N ILE A 164 -18.52 20.00 -17.98
CA ILE A 164 -19.15 20.35 -19.26
C ILE A 164 -20.58 20.83 -19.05
N ALA A 165 -21.36 20.10 -18.25
CA ALA A 165 -22.73 20.47 -17.90
C ALA A 165 -22.78 21.82 -17.18
N PHE A 166 -21.91 22.02 -16.18
CA PHE A 166 -21.80 23.30 -15.47
C PHE A 166 -21.49 24.46 -16.43
N ASN A 167 -20.46 24.33 -17.28
CA ASN A 167 -20.06 25.39 -18.20
C ASN A 167 -21.17 25.72 -19.21
N LYS A 168 -21.91 24.71 -19.68
CA LYS A 168 -23.05 24.89 -20.58
C LYS A 168 -24.18 25.64 -19.88
N ALA A 169 -24.51 25.28 -18.64
CA ALA A 169 -25.53 25.95 -17.85
C ALA A 169 -25.14 27.41 -17.53
N SER A 170 -23.90 27.65 -17.09
CA SER A 170 -23.35 28.98 -16.81
C SER A 170 -23.46 29.92 -18.01
N LYS A 171 -23.12 29.43 -19.21
CA LYS A 171 -23.27 30.18 -20.45
C LYS A 171 -24.74 30.44 -20.81
N GLY A 172 -25.61 29.45 -20.65
CA GLY A 172 -27.04 29.61 -20.91
C GLY A 172 -27.70 30.66 -20.01
N ILE A 173 -27.35 30.66 -18.71
CA ILE A 173 -27.84 31.67 -17.75
C ILE A 173 -27.36 33.06 -18.16
N LYS A 174 -26.09 33.21 -18.58
CA LYS A 174 -25.57 34.49 -19.08
C LYS A 174 -26.37 35.00 -20.27
N THR A 175 -26.57 34.16 -21.30
CA THR A 175 -27.31 34.54 -22.50
C THR A 175 -28.75 34.94 -22.17
N PHE A 176 -29.43 34.16 -21.33
CA PHE A 176 -30.79 34.49 -20.90
C PHE A 176 -30.85 35.82 -20.15
N ASN A 177 -29.89 36.09 -19.27
CA ASN A 177 -29.83 37.35 -18.52
C ASN A 177 -29.55 38.56 -19.45
N GLU A 178 -28.69 38.41 -20.45
CA GLU A 178 -28.43 39.44 -21.47
C GLU A 178 -29.68 39.74 -22.31
N GLU A 179 -30.43 38.72 -22.72
CA GLU A 179 -31.70 38.88 -23.45
C GLU A 179 -32.76 39.61 -22.61
N LEU A 180 -32.93 39.22 -21.35
CA LEU A 180 -33.86 39.89 -20.43
C LEU A 180 -33.50 41.37 -20.23
N LEU A 181 -32.20 41.67 -20.07
CA LEU A 181 -31.72 43.05 -19.94
C LEU A 181 -32.01 43.88 -21.20
N ASN A 182 -31.90 43.29 -22.38
CA ASN A 182 -32.23 43.97 -23.63
C ASN A 182 -33.73 44.28 -23.73
N ILE A 183 -34.60 43.31 -23.39
CA ILE A 183 -36.05 43.53 -23.37
C ILE A 183 -36.44 44.65 -22.40
N LEU A 184 -35.83 44.67 -21.21
CA LEU A 184 -36.08 45.72 -20.22
C LEU A 184 -35.65 47.11 -20.71
N LYS A 185 -34.51 47.20 -21.43
CA LYS A 185 -34.05 48.47 -22.03
C LYS A 185 -35.01 48.96 -23.11
N GLU A 186 -35.44 48.08 -24.01
CA GLU A 186 -36.40 48.41 -25.07
C GLU A 186 -37.75 48.91 -24.52
N TRP A 187 -38.17 48.41 -23.36
CA TRP A 187 -39.38 48.88 -22.69
C TRP A 187 -39.22 50.22 -21.98
N GLY A 188 -38.04 50.52 -21.45
CA GLY A 188 -37.77 51.80 -20.76
C GLY A 188 -37.55 53.00 -21.71
N GLU A 189 -37.27 52.75 -22.98
CA GLU A 189 -37.13 53.79 -24.02
C GLU A 189 -38.47 54.13 -24.72
N ARG A 190 -39.58 53.49 -24.33
CA ARG A 190 -40.96 53.82 -24.75
C ARG A 190 -41.65 54.66 -23.68
#